data_AF-A0A8B6FTZ9-F1
#
_entry.id   AF-A0A8B6FTZ9-F1
#
_cell.length_a   1.000
_cell.length_b   1.000
_cell.length_c   1.000
_cell.angle_alpha   90.00
_cell.angle_beta   90.00
_cell.angle_gamma   90.00
#
_symmetry.space_group_name_H-M   'P 1'
#
loop_
_entity.id
_entity.type
_entity.pdbx_description
1 polymer ?
#
loop_
_entity_poly.entity_id
_entity_poly.type
_entity_poly.pdbx_seq_one_letter_code
_entity_poly.pdbx_strand_id
1 'polypeptide(L)'
;MESCCAVCLEQYTYPVLLPCKHSFCYLCVKGLNGRCALCRGDIPPDYLRNPVLVDKKEIAGDVVVEKGWYYSSKDGGWWKYDKVTSDEMDRQFGSQGQFEVLIAGHVYVIDTKNMVQFRKGDPSIKRKIVKRGDDGDDDIRYFKVKGIAGLYPPSRR
;
A
#
# COMPACT_ATOMS: atom_id res chain seq x y z
N MET A 1 15.72 17.60 -11.14
CA MET A 1 15.87 16.26 -10.53
C MET A 1 14.52 15.58 -10.68
N GLU A 2 14.44 14.44 -11.36
CA GLU A 2 13.14 13.80 -11.67
C GLU A 2 12.38 13.52 -10.37
N SER A 3 11.29 14.25 -10.13
CA SER A 3 10.44 14.13 -8.95
C SER A 3 9.29 13.12 -9.15
N CYS A 4 9.21 12.50 -10.33
CA CYS A 4 8.10 11.63 -10.72
C CYS A 4 8.58 10.21 -11.05
N CYS A 5 7.72 9.23 -10.80
CA CYS A 5 7.94 7.82 -11.10
C CYS A 5 7.61 7.53 -12.57
N ALA A 6 8.52 6.89 -13.31
CA ALA A 6 8.33 6.57 -14.73
C ALA A 6 7.24 5.51 -15.02
N VAL A 7 6.62 4.91 -13.99
CA VAL A 7 5.53 3.94 -14.15
C VAL A 7 4.16 4.59 -14.01
N CYS A 8 3.93 5.36 -12.95
CA CYS A 8 2.65 6.02 -12.73
C CYS A 8 2.61 7.48 -13.21
N LEU A 9 3.75 8.06 -13.55
CA LEU A 9 3.93 9.46 -13.97
C LEU A 9 3.58 10.50 -12.89
N GLU A 10 3.32 10.05 -11.66
CA GLU A 10 3.05 10.87 -10.48
C GLU A 10 4.29 11.06 -9.61
N GLN A 11 4.19 11.94 -8.60
CA GLN A 11 5.22 12.09 -7.57
C GLN A 11 5.50 10.76 -6.85
N TYR A 12 6.77 10.52 -6.53
CA TYR A 12 7.18 9.30 -5.83
C TYR A 12 6.44 9.11 -4.50
N THR A 13 5.91 7.91 -4.29
CA THR A 13 5.38 7.43 -3.01
C THR A 13 6.19 6.22 -2.57
N TYR A 14 6.80 6.30 -1.39
CA TYR A 14 7.78 5.31 -0.90
C TYR A 14 8.81 4.90 -1.99
N PRO A 15 9.64 5.83 -2.47
CA PRO A 15 10.59 5.57 -3.55
C PRO A 15 11.58 4.46 -3.17
N VAL A 16 11.73 3.48 -4.06
CA VAL A 16 12.68 2.36 -3.91
C VAL A 16 13.70 2.36 -5.05
N LEU A 17 14.93 1.99 -4.74
CA LEU A 17 16.06 1.88 -5.67
C LEU A 17 16.28 0.43 -6.07
N LEU A 18 16.04 0.10 -7.34
CA LEU A 18 16.30 -1.25 -7.86
C LEU A 18 17.81 -1.56 -7.92
N PRO A 19 18.23 -2.83 -8.04
CA PRO A 19 19.63 -3.19 -8.21
C PRO A 19 20.31 -2.51 -9.41
N CYS A 20 19.54 -2.30 -10.49
CA CYS A 20 19.95 -1.56 -11.69
C CYS A 20 20.02 -0.02 -11.51
N LYS A 21 19.81 0.49 -10.29
CA LYS A 21 19.88 1.90 -9.90
C LYS A 21 18.77 2.82 -10.43
N HIS A 22 17.75 2.28 -11.07
CA HIS A 22 16.52 3.01 -11.36
C HIS A 22 15.60 3.05 -10.14
N SER A 23 14.83 4.15 -10.02
CA SER A 23 13.92 4.39 -8.91
C SER A 23 12.46 4.41 -9.35
N PHE A 24 11.57 3.86 -8.51
CA PHE A 24 10.12 3.81 -8.74
C PHE A 24 9.38 3.90 -7.40
N CYS A 25 8.07 4.15 -7.42
CA CYS A 25 7.23 3.94 -6.23
C CYS A 25 7.25 2.45 -5.84
N TYR A 26 7.23 2.14 -4.54
CA TYR A 26 7.17 0.74 -4.08
C TYR A 26 6.01 -0.05 -4.70
N LEU A 27 4.80 0.52 -4.73
CA LEU A 27 3.64 -0.13 -5.32
C LEU A 27 3.73 -0.26 -6.85
N CYS A 28 4.44 0.64 -7.53
CA CYS A 28 4.73 0.48 -8.95
C CYS A 28 5.63 -0.73 -9.18
N VAL A 29 6.73 -0.86 -8.44
CA VAL A 29 7.62 -2.05 -8.52
C VAL A 29 6.86 -3.34 -8.22
N LYS A 30 5.98 -3.32 -7.21
CA LYS A 30 5.15 -4.47 -6.84
C LYS A 30 4.18 -4.90 -7.95
N GLY A 31 3.79 -3.98 -8.83
CA GLY A 31 2.96 -4.26 -10.00
C GLY A 31 3.74 -4.66 -11.26
N LEU A 32 5.08 -4.65 -11.22
CA LEU A 32 5.91 -5.09 -12.35
C LEU A 32 6.08 -6.61 -12.36
N ASN A 33 6.35 -7.16 -13.55
CA ASN A 33 6.59 -8.60 -13.75
C ASN A 33 8.06 -8.97 -13.50
N GLY A 34 8.65 -8.52 -12.39
CA GLY A 34 10.01 -8.87 -12.00
C GLY A 34 11.14 -8.27 -12.86
N ARG A 35 10.84 -7.26 -13.68
CA ARG A 35 11.83 -6.54 -14.50
C ARG A 35 11.66 -5.04 -14.40
N CYS A 36 12.77 -4.31 -14.44
CA CYS A 36 12.80 -2.85 -14.44
C CYS A 36 12.09 -2.28 -15.69
N ALA A 37 11.20 -1.30 -15.48
CA ALA A 37 10.46 -0.66 -16.58
C ALA A 37 11.35 0.18 -17.50
N LEU A 38 12.53 0.62 -17.04
CA LEU A 38 13.44 1.49 -17.81
C LEU A 38 14.52 0.69 -18.56
N CYS A 39 15.21 -0.24 -17.89
CA CYS A 39 16.33 -0.98 -18.50
C CYS A 39 16.07 -2.47 -18.72
N ARG A 40 14.91 -2.99 -18.31
CA ARG A 40 14.54 -4.42 -18.38
C ARG A 40 15.42 -5.36 -17.56
N GLY A 41 16.33 -4.84 -16.74
CA GLY A 41 17.12 -5.62 -15.80
C GLY A 41 16.25 -6.32 -14.76
N ASP A 42 16.66 -7.51 -14.33
CA ASP A 42 15.88 -8.36 -13.43
C ASP A 42 15.76 -7.74 -12.03
N ILE A 43 14.60 -7.96 -11.41
CA ILE A 43 14.30 -7.61 -10.03
C ILE A 43 14.31 -8.92 -9.24
N PRO A 44 15.19 -9.07 -8.23
CA PRO A 44 15.25 -10.28 -7.42
C PRO A 44 13.86 -10.63 -6.83
N PRO A 45 13.46 -11.93 -6.83
CA PRO A 45 12.13 -12.34 -6.36
C PRO A 45 11.82 -11.92 -4.91
N ASP A 46 12.85 -11.76 -4.08
CA ASP A 46 12.78 -11.37 -2.67
C ASP A 46 12.91 -9.87 -2.45
N TYR A 47 13.20 -9.07 -3.49
CA TYR A 47 13.41 -7.62 -3.37
C TYR A 47 12.26 -6.89 -2.66
N LEU A 48 11.00 -7.28 -2.94
CA LEU A 48 9.83 -6.68 -2.32
C LEU A 48 9.72 -6.92 -0.81
N ARG A 49 10.42 -7.93 -0.28
CA ARG A 49 10.48 -8.22 1.16
C ARG A 49 11.41 -7.26 1.89
N ASN A 50 12.53 -6.90 1.28
CA ASN A 50 13.50 -5.96 1.84
C ASN A 50 13.98 -4.95 0.78
N PRO A 51 13.11 -4.02 0.34
CA PRO A 51 13.48 -3.06 -0.68
C PRO A 51 14.43 -1.99 -0.11
N VAL A 52 15.29 -1.48 -0.99
CA VAL A 52 16.16 -0.34 -0.70
C VAL A 52 15.34 0.93 -0.88
N LEU A 53 14.88 1.52 0.23
CA LEU A 53 14.15 2.79 0.22
C LEU A 53 15.11 3.96 0.08
N VAL A 54 14.76 4.93 -0.77
CA VAL A 54 15.51 6.18 -0.95
C VAL A 54 15.35 7.08 0.27
N ASP A 55 14.14 7.17 0.81
CA ASP A 55 13.86 7.83 2.09
C ASP A 55 13.05 6.88 2.99
N LYS A 56 13.45 6.80 4.26
CA LYS A 56 12.79 5.97 5.29
C LYS A 56 11.89 6.79 6.21
N LYS A 57 11.89 8.13 6.15
CA LYS A 57 11.16 8.99 7.10
C LYS A 57 9.67 8.63 7.19
N GLU A 58 9.01 8.39 6.07
CA GLU A 58 7.57 8.08 6.03
C GLU A 58 7.21 6.69 6.60
N ILE A 59 8.19 5.83 6.86
CA ILE A 59 8.01 4.53 7.52
C ILE A 59 8.78 4.43 8.85
N ALA A 60 9.50 5.50 9.23
CA ALA A 60 10.33 5.56 10.42
C ALA A 60 9.47 6.08 11.57
N GLY A 61 8.89 5.15 12.31
CA GLY A 61 8.13 5.41 13.52
C GLY A 61 7.80 4.11 14.19
N ASP A 62 7.50 4.16 15.48
CA ASP A 62 6.80 3.07 16.12
C ASP A 62 5.48 2.84 15.40
N VAL A 63 5.02 1.60 15.39
CA VAL A 63 3.73 1.23 14.80
C VAL A 63 2.62 1.76 15.70
N VAL A 64 2.41 3.07 15.67
CA VAL A 64 1.24 3.72 16.24
C VAL A 64 0.11 3.57 15.23
N VAL A 65 -1.07 3.18 15.72
CA VAL A 65 -2.26 3.15 14.89
C VAL A 65 -2.66 4.59 14.62
N GLU A 66 -2.32 5.08 13.44
CA GLU A 66 -2.66 6.44 13.02
C GLU A 66 -4.05 6.48 12.37
N LYS A 67 -4.59 7.70 12.21
CA LYS A 67 -5.74 7.95 11.35
C LYS A 67 -5.49 7.43 9.93
N GLY A 68 -6.52 6.86 9.34
CA GLY A 68 -6.50 6.45 7.93
C GLY A 68 -7.15 5.09 7.69
N TRP A 69 -6.89 4.55 6.51
CA TRP A 69 -7.47 3.31 6.03
C TRP A 69 -6.53 2.12 6.25
N TYR A 70 -7.11 0.98 6.58
CA TYR A 70 -6.39 -0.27 6.82
C TYR A 70 -7.06 -1.45 6.15
N TYR A 71 -6.27 -2.46 5.79
CA TYR A 71 -6.75 -3.74 5.25
C TYR A 71 -6.14 -4.95 5.95
N SER A 72 -6.91 -6.03 6.07
CA SER A 72 -6.49 -7.23 6.81
C SER A 72 -5.42 -8.03 6.05
N SER A 73 -4.39 -8.47 6.76
CA SER A 73 -3.40 -9.42 6.24
C SER A 73 -3.98 -10.84 6.17
N LYS A 74 -3.35 -11.74 5.39
CA LYS A 74 -3.72 -13.17 5.39
C LYS A 74 -3.27 -13.84 6.70
N ASP A 75 -2.09 -13.47 7.18
CA ASP A 75 -1.45 -14.08 8.36
C ASP A 75 -1.74 -13.32 9.66
N GLY A 76 -2.90 -12.65 9.72
CA GLY A 76 -3.29 -11.80 10.84
C GLY A 76 -2.61 -10.43 10.87
N GLY A 77 -3.22 -9.50 11.60
CA GLY A 77 -2.83 -8.09 11.65
C GLY A 77 -3.30 -7.29 10.42
N TRP A 78 -2.93 -6.01 10.41
CA TRP A 78 -3.43 -5.02 9.47
C TRP A 78 -2.30 -4.31 8.74
N TRP A 79 -2.58 -3.88 7.52
CA TRP A 79 -1.70 -3.00 6.76
C TRP A 79 -2.41 -1.67 6.58
N LYS A 80 -1.72 -0.56 6.83
CA LYS A 80 -2.22 0.75 6.42
C LYS A 80 -2.17 0.83 4.90
N TYR A 81 -3.16 1.43 4.24
CA TYR A 81 -3.03 1.80 2.83
C TYR A 81 -1.95 2.88 2.66
N ASP A 82 -1.41 3.02 1.46
CA ASP A 82 -0.60 4.19 1.14
C ASP A 82 -1.45 5.47 1.14
N LYS A 83 -0.80 6.62 1.19
CA LYS A 83 -1.47 7.92 1.25
C LYS A 83 -2.39 8.16 0.04
N VAL A 84 -1.92 7.88 -1.17
CA VAL A 84 -2.68 8.15 -2.40
C VAL A 84 -3.97 7.34 -2.42
N THR A 85 -3.88 6.04 -2.11
CA THR A 85 -5.08 5.19 -2.01
C THR A 85 -5.99 5.62 -0.87
N SER A 86 -5.44 6.00 0.29
CA SER A 86 -6.24 6.45 1.43
C SER A 86 -7.03 7.74 1.12
N ASP A 87 -6.39 8.71 0.47
CA ASP A 87 -7.02 9.96 0.05
C ASP A 87 -8.13 9.71 -0.98
N GLU A 88 -7.91 8.77 -1.90
CA GLU A 88 -8.93 8.32 -2.86
C GLU A 88 -10.12 7.68 -2.16
N MET A 89 -9.86 6.78 -1.21
CA MET A 89 -10.91 6.16 -0.41
C MET A 89 -11.70 7.20 0.38
N ASP A 90 -11.04 8.18 0.99
CA ASP A 90 -11.70 9.26 1.73
C ASP A 90 -12.59 10.15 0.85
N ARG A 91 -12.15 10.46 -0.38
CA ARG A 91 -12.94 11.25 -1.33
C ARG A 91 -14.22 10.53 -1.78
N GLN A 92 -14.17 9.21 -1.90
CA GLN A 92 -15.30 8.41 -2.37
C GLN A 92 -16.16 7.87 -1.22
N PHE A 93 -15.63 7.78 0.00
CA PHE A 93 -16.34 7.27 1.16
C PHE A 93 -17.60 8.10 1.47
N GLY A 94 -18.73 7.42 1.64
CA GLY A 94 -20.02 8.06 1.94
C GLY A 94 -20.81 8.54 0.71
N SER A 95 -20.24 8.48 -0.50
CA SER A 95 -20.95 8.81 -1.74
C SER A 95 -21.67 7.60 -2.35
N GLN A 96 -20.92 6.54 -2.67
CA GLN A 96 -21.39 5.29 -3.28
C GLN A 96 -21.05 4.08 -2.40
N GLY A 97 -21.84 3.02 -2.52
CA GLY A 97 -21.64 1.78 -1.76
C GLY A 97 -20.43 0.95 -2.21
N GLN A 98 -19.95 1.17 -3.43
CA GLN A 98 -18.76 0.52 -3.98
C GLN A 98 -18.02 1.50 -4.91
N PHE A 99 -16.69 1.38 -4.97
CA PHE A 99 -15.86 2.11 -5.93
C PHE A 99 -14.56 1.35 -6.25
N GLU A 100 -13.77 1.86 -7.21
CA GLU A 100 -12.57 1.21 -7.71
C GLU A 100 -11.30 1.99 -7.40
N VAL A 101 -10.23 1.28 -7.06
CA VAL A 101 -8.87 1.82 -6.83
C VAL A 101 -7.82 0.95 -7.53
N LEU A 102 -6.75 1.56 -8.03
CA LEU A 102 -5.62 0.85 -8.63
C LEU A 102 -4.52 0.60 -7.58
N ILE A 103 -4.24 -0.67 -7.27
CA ILE A 103 -3.21 -1.05 -6.30
C ILE A 103 -2.27 -2.07 -6.94
N ALA A 104 -0.98 -1.72 -7.02
CA ALA A 104 0.07 -2.58 -7.56
C ALA A 104 -0.29 -3.21 -8.93
N GLY A 105 -0.80 -2.39 -9.86
CA GLY A 105 -1.15 -2.83 -11.21
C GLY A 105 -2.47 -3.59 -11.34
N HIS A 106 -3.27 -3.68 -10.27
CA HIS A 106 -4.56 -4.36 -10.30
C HIS A 106 -5.68 -3.45 -9.79
N VAL A 107 -6.83 -3.53 -10.45
CA VAL A 107 -8.04 -2.82 -10.02
C VAL A 107 -8.69 -3.61 -8.89
N TYR A 108 -8.91 -2.94 -7.77
CA TYR A 108 -9.64 -3.47 -6.61
C TYR A 108 -10.96 -2.73 -6.47
N VAL A 109 -12.01 -3.48 -6.15
CA VAL A 109 -13.29 -2.93 -5.71
C VAL A 109 -13.22 -2.76 -4.20
N ILE A 110 -13.54 -1.55 -3.74
CA ILE A 110 -13.78 -1.20 -2.34
C ILE A 110 -15.28 -1.22 -2.11
N ASP A 111 -15.75 -2.12 -1.24
CA ASP A 111 -17.14 -2.22 -0.83
C ASP A 111 -17.30 -1.62 0.57
N THR A 112 -17.88 -0.42 0.62
CA THR A 112 -18.05 0.34 1.87
C THR A 112 -19.26 -0.13 2.67
N LYS A 113 -20.18 -0.89 2.07
CA LYS A 113 -21.31 -1.49 2.79
C LYS A 113 -20.87 -2.71 3.60
N ASN A 114 -20.05 -3.56 2.99
CA ASN A 114 -19.56 -4.80 3.60
C ASN A 114 -18.18 -4.62 4.26
N MET A 115 -17.55 -3.46 4.10
CA MET A 115 -16.21 -3.15 4.60
C MET A 115 -15.18 -4.20 4.15
N VAL A 116 -15.12 -4.44 2.85
CA VAL A 116 -14.15 -5.33 2.22
C VAL A 116 -13.54 -4.74 0.95
N GLN A 117 -12.33 -5.19 0.62
CA GLN A 117 -11.77 -5.05 -0.72
C GLN A 117 -11.65 -6.41 -1.40
N PHE A 118 -11.71 -6.44 -2.73
CA PHE A 118 -11.40 -7.62 -3.55
C PHE A 118 -10.95 -7.21 -4.96
N ARG A 119 -10.25 -8.09 -5.68
CA ARG A 119 -9.76 -7.77 -7.02
C ARG A 119 -10.92 -7.80 -8.02
N LYS A 120 -11.03 -6.77 -8.86
CA LYS A 120 -12.02 -6.74 -9.94
C LYS A 120 -11.72 -7.87 -10.93
N GLY A 121 -12.71 -8.73 -11.18
CA GLY A 121 -12.58 -9.95 -11.98
C GLY A 121 -12.22 -11.21 -11.18
N ASP A 122 -11.81 -11.10 -9.91
CA ASP A 122 -11.59 -12.25 -9.02
C ASP A 122 -12.04 -11.91 -7.57
N PRO A 123 -13.35 -12.02 -7.30
CA PRO A 123 -13.93 -11.66 -6.00
C PRO A 123 -13.77 -12.76 -4.94
N SER A 124 -13.07 -13.87 -5.26
CA SER A 124 -12.91 -15.03 -4.36
C SER A 124 -12.09 -14.67 -3.12
N ILE A 125 -11.10 -13.78 -3.28
CA ILE A 125 -10.22 -13.34 -2.21
C ILE A 125 -10.64 -11.94 -1.76
N LYS A 126 -11.22 -11.89 -0.56
CA LYS A 126 -11.63 -10.64 0.11
C LYS A 126 -10.69 -10.33 1.26
N ARG A 127 -10.44 -9.04 1.51
CA ARG A 127 -9.79 -8.56 2.73
C ARG A 127 -10.73 -7.59 3.43
N LYS A 128 -10.83 -7.69 4.76
CA LYS A 128 -11.57 -6.69 5.55
C LYS A 128 -10.85 -5.36 5.45
N ILE A 129 -11.60 -4.27 5.40
CA ILE A 129 -11.06 -2.91 5.47
C ILE A 129 -11.67 -2.17 6.66
N VAL A 130 -10.97 -1.15 7.16
CA VAL A 130 -11.48 -0.28 8.21
C VAL A 130 -10.90 1.12 8.06
N LYS A 131 -11.71 2.14 8.36
CA LYS A 131 -11.27 3.53 8.54
C LYS A 131 -11.12 3.80 10.02
N ARG A 132 -9.96 4.28 10.46
CA ARG A 132 -9.73 4.76 11.83
C ARG A 132 -9.80 6.28 11.86
N GLY A 133 -10.66 6.82 12.74
CA GLY A 133 -10.83 8.26 12.99
C GLY A 133 -10.04 8.74 14.20
N ASP A 134 -10.29 9.99 14.61
CA ASP A 134 -9.64 10.64 15.75
C ASP A 134 -10.24 10.22 17.10
N ASP A 135 -11.50 9.76 17.11
CA ASP A 135 -12.31 9.59 18.32
C ASP A 135 -12.07 8.28 19.08
N GLY A 136 -10.96 7.58 18.82
CA GLY A 136 -10.49 6.50 19.69
C GLY A 136 -11.47 5.36 19.95
N ASP A 137 -12.50 5.14 19.11
CA ASP A 137 -13.48 4.10 19.40
C ASP A 137 -12.81 2.71 19.37
N ASP A 138 -12.80 2.17 20.57
CA ASP A 138 -11.85 1.24 21.15
C ASP A 138 -12.22 -0.20 20.78
N ASP A 139 -11.35 -0.83 19.99
CA ASP A 139 -10.91 -2.19 20.34
C ASP A 139 -9.40 -2.23 20.17
N ILE A 140 -8.75 -1.53 21.11
CA ILE A 140 -7.35 -1.08 21.03
C ILE A 140 -6.33 -2.21 21.29
N ARG A 141 -6.77 -3.41 21.69
CA ARG A 141 -5.86 -4.47 22.17
C ARG A 141 -5.35 -5.43 21.11
N TYR A 142 -5.92 -5.41 19.89
CA TYR A 142 -5.58 -6.39 18.83
C TYR A 142 -5.30 -5.78 17.46
N PHE A 143 -5.22 -4.47 17.33
CA PHE A 143 -4.91 -3.82 16.06
C PHE A 143 -3.41 -3.85 15.75
N LYS A 144 -2.86 -5.05 15.53
CA LYS A 144 -1.45 -5.26 15.14
C LYS A 144 -1.24 -4.77 13.72
N VAL A 145 -0.83 -3.52 13.55
CA VAL A 145 -0.40 -2.99 12.25
C VAL A 145 0.99 -3.53 11.92
N LYS A 146 1.17 -3.99 10.68
CA LYS A 146 2.41 -4.59 10.17
C LYS A 146 3.31 -3.55 9.50
N GLY A 147 2.71 -2.49 8.99
CA GLY A 147 3.35 -1.42 8.24
C GLY A 147 2.38 -0.81 7.22
N ILE A 148 2.91 -0.25 6.15
CA ILE A 148 2.14 0.51 5.15
C ILE A 148 2.29 -0.14 3.77
N ALA A 149 1.18 -0.44 3.10
CA ALA A 149 1.13 -0.97 1.73
C ALA A 149 1.93 -2.27 1.47
N GLY A 150 2.37 -2.99 2.52
CA GLY A 150 3.27 -4.14 2.45
C GLY A 150 4.71 -3.87 2.87
N LEU A 151 5.08 -2.61 3.11
CA LEU A 151 6.38 -2.20 3.64
C LEU A 151 6.41 -2.28 5.17
N TYR A 152 7.36 -3.05 5.70
CA TYR A 152 7.65 -3.06 7.13
C TYR A 152 8.44 -1.81 7.55
N PRO A 153 8.12 -1.23 8.72
CA PRO A 153 8.92 -0.17 9.32
C PRO A 153 10.34 -0.69 9.65
N PRO A 154 11.35 0.18 9.74
CA PRO A 154 12.73 -0.24 10.01
C PRO A 154 12.89 -1.05 11.31
N SER A 155 12.06 -0.79 12.33
CA SER A 155 12.07 -1.49 13.62
C SER A 155 11.62 -2.96 13.56
N ARG A 156 11.06 -3.43 12.44
CA ARG A 156 10.55 -4.81 12.25
C ARG A 156 11.24 -5.55 11.11
N ARG A 157 12.39 -5.05 10.63
CA ARG A 157 13.20 -5.71 9.60
C ARG A 157 14.29 -6.57 10.22
#